data_AF-A0A7Y2ZQX8-F1
#
_entry.id   AF-A0A7Y2ZQX8-F1
#
_cell.length_a   1.000
_cell.length_b   1.000
_cell.length_c   1.000
_cell.angle_alpha   90.00
_cell.angle_beta   90.00
_cell.angle_gamma   90.00
#
_symmetry.space_group_name_H-M   'P 1'
#
loop_
_entity.id
_entity.type
_entity.pdbx_description
1 polymer ?
#
loop_
_entity_poly.entity_id
_entity_poly.type
_entity_poly.pdbx_seq_one_letter_code
_entity_poly.pdbx_strand_id
1 'polypeptide(L)'
;MEQIKPYRPKNKVRIVTAASLFDGHDASINIMRRIIQATGVEVIHLGHDRSVEEVVNTAIQEDANAIAMTSYQGGHNEYFKYMFDLLKENGSEHIKIFGGGGGVILPEEIKDLTDYGITRIYSPDDGRKMGLQGMINDLVEQSDFAIGDRLSKEVDYLSKKESKFIARVISAAENFPEIAKDALDTIHKKNKNSKTPVLGITGTGGAGKSSLVDELVRRFLLDFPKKTVGIISVDPSKRKTGGALLGDRIRMNAINNPRVYMRSLATRQSNLALSKHVNEAVQVLKAANFDLIILETSGIGQSDTEIIEHSDVSLYVMTPEFGAATQLEKID
;
A
#
# COMPACT_ATOMS: atom_id res chain seq x y z
N MET A 1 -3.59 32.96 -12.82
CA MET A 1 -4.10 31.61 -13.14
C MET A 1 -5.20 31.28 -12.15
N GLU A 2 -6.38 30.92 -12.63
CA GLU A 2 -7.44 30.41 -11.74
C GLU A 2 -6.94 29.16 -11.00
N GLN A 3 -7.23 29.09 -9.71
CA GLN A 3 -6.80 27.97 -8.88
C GLN A 3 -7.70 26.77 -9.17
N ILE A 4 -7.16 25.74 -9.84
CA ILE A 4 -7.89 24.51 -10.14
C ILE A 4 -8.24 23.83 -8.82
N LYS A 5 -9.54 23.61 -8.56
CA LYS A 5 -10.01 22.95 -7.35
C LYS A 5 -9.65 21.46 -7.39
N PRO A 6 -9.12 20.88 -6.30
CA PRO A 6 -8.90 19.44 -6.23
C PRO A 6 -10.21 18.65 -6.36
N TYR A 7 -10.18 17.58 -7.16
CA TYR A 7 -11.25 16.58 -7.19
C TYR A 7 -11.42 15.93 -5.81
N ARG A 8 -12.62 15.49 -5.48
CA ARG A 8 -12.90 14.78 -4.22
C ARG A 8 -13.37 13.37 -4.55
N PRO A 9 -12.55 12.33 -4.29
CA PRO A 9 -12.93 10.97 -4.58
C PRO A 9 -14.12 10.53 -3.74
N LYS A 10 -15.01 9.75 -4.36
CA LYS A 10 -16.19 9.14 -3.73
C LYS A 10 -15.80 7.87 -2.99
N ASN A 11 -14.82 7.13 -3.50
CA ASN A 11 -14.29 5.91 -2.91
C ASN A 11 -12.95 6.15 -2.21
N LYS A 12 -12.49 5.17 -1.43
CA LYS A 12 -11.15 5.16 -0.84
C LYS A 12 -10.12 4.74 -1.87
N VAL A 13 -9.75 5.68 -2.72
CA VAL A 13 -8.79 5.47 -3.81
C VAL A 13 -7.39 5.22 -3.25
N ARG A 14 -6.75 4.15 -3.72
CA ARG A 14 -5.37 3.76 -3.39
C ARG A 14 -4.51 3.78 -4.65
N ILE A 15 -3.35 4.43 -4.59
CA ILE A 15 -2.45 4.56 -5.76
C ILE A 15 -1.02 4.21 -5.38
N VAL A 16 -0.43 3.27 -6.13
CA VAL A 16 1.00 2.95 -6.04
C VAL A 16 1.79 3.94 -6.89
N THR A 17 2.85 4.52 -6.35
CA THR A 17 3.71 5.49 -7.05
C THR A 17 5.17 5.09 -7.01
N ALA A 18 5.84 5.10 -8.16
CA ALA A 18 7.27 4.82 -8.27
C ALA A 18 7.92 5.47 -9.49
N ALA A 19 9.25 5.53 -9.54
CA ALA A 19 10.01 5.72 -10.78
C ALA A 19 10.47 4.36 -11.33
N SER A 20 10.63 4.27 -12.65
CA SER A 20 10.96 3.03 -13.35
C SER A 20 12.33 2.45 -12.97
N LEU A 21 12.62 1.23 -13.44
CA LEU A 21 13.89 0.55 -13.20
C LEU A 21 15.06 1.36 -13.74
N PHE A 22 16.14 1.45 -12.96
CA PHE A 22 17.33 2.26 -13.22
C PHE A 22 17.07 3.75 -13.42
N ASP A 23 15.89 4.25 -13.03
CA ASP A 23 15.56 5.66 -13.06
C ASP A 23 15.65 6.26 -11.65
N GLY A 24 16.65 7.13 -11.45
CA GLY A 24 16.82 7.89 -10.22
C GLY A 24 16.05 9.22 -10.18
N HIS A 25 15.29 9.57 -11.24
CA HIS A 25 14.58 10.85 -11.33
C HIS A 25 13.28 10.85 -10.52
N ASP A 26 13.41 10.93 -9.20
CA ASP A 26 12.27 10.86 -8.29
C ASP A 26 11.59 12.23 -8.02
N ALA A 27 12.18 13.32 -8.51
CA ALA A 27 11.69 14.68 -8.25
C ALA A 27 10.24 14.88 -8.73
N SER A 28 9.93 14.43 -9.95
CA SER A 28 8.58 14.54 -10.54
C SER A 28 7.57 13.72 -9.74
N ILE A 29 7.86 12.44 -9.48
CA ILE A 29 6.93 11.56 -8.77
C ILE A 29 6.72 12.02 -7.33
N ASN A 30 7.73 12.61 -6.69
CA ASN A 30 7.62 13.21 -5.36
C ASN A 30 6.67 14.42 -5.32
N ILE A 31 6.65 15.24 -6.38
CA ILE A 31 5.69 16.35 -6.50
C ILE A 31 4.29 15.78 -6.74
N MET A 32 4.14 14.87 -7.72
CA MET A 32 2.85 14.29 -8.07
C MET A 32 2.19 13.59 -6.88
N ARG A 33 2.94 12.75 -6.15
CA ARG A 33 2.40 12.02 -4.99
C ARG A 33 1.90 12.93 -3.87
N ARG A 34 2.53 14.10 -3.67
CA ARG A 34 2.09 15.09 -2.67
C ARG A 34 0.73 15.67 -3.05
N ILE A 35 0.52 15.94 -4.34
CA ILE A 35 -0.74 16.46 -4.87
C ILE A 35 -1.82 15.36 -4.83
N ILE A 36 -1.48 14.12 -5.19
CA ILE A 36 -2.36 12.94 -5.08
C ILE A 36 -2.84 12.78 -3.62
N GLN A 37 -1.92 12.77 -2.65
CA GLN A 37 -2.26 12.70 -1.23
C GLN A 37 -3.13 13.89 -0.77
N ALA A 38 -2.83 15.10 -1.24
CA ALA A 38 -3.62 16.29 -0.92
C ALA A 38 -5.05 16.24 -1.49
N THR A 39 -5.27 15.46 -2.55
CA THR A 39 -6.58 15.20 -3.19
C THR A 39 -7.41 14.18 -2.40
N GLY A 40 -6.85 13.57 -1.34
CA GLY A 40 -7.58 12.65 -0.46
C GLY A 40 -7.32 11.16 -0.74
N VAL A 41 -6.30 10.86 -1.52
CA VAL A 41 -5.91 9.50 -1.91
C VAL A 41 -4.91 8.90 -0.92
N GLU A 42 -4.98 7.58 -0.73
CA GLU A 42 -3.97 6.80 -0.01
C GLU A 42 -2.85 6.40 -0.97
N VAL A 43 -1.65 6.95 -0.76
CA VAL A 43 -0.51 6.77 -1.66
C VAL A 43 0.46 5.77 -1.07
N ILE A 44 0.71 4.67 -1.80
CA ILE A 44 1.78 3.72 -1.51
C ILE A 44 2.98 4.13 -2.34
N HIS A 45 4.02 4.68 -1.71
CA HIS A 45 5.17 5.20 -2.43
C HIS A 45 6.36 4.25 -2.33
N LEU A 46 6.87 3.79 -3.47
CA LEU A 46 8.00 2.87 -3.54
C LEU A 46 9.34 3.57 -3.80
N GLY A 47 9.34 4.88 -4.03
CA GLY A 47 10.55 5.62 -4.38
C GLY A 47 10.93 5.44 -5.86
N HIS A 48 12.19 5.14 -6.12
CA HIS A 48 12.78 5.06 -7.45
C HIS A 48 13.46 3.72 -7.68
N ASP A 49 13.97 3.49 -8.90
CA ASP A 49 14.66 2.25 -9.29
C ASP A 49 13.83 0.98 -9.02
N ARG A 50 12.60 0.95 -9.52
CA ARG A 50 11.67 -0.18 -9.28
C ARG A 50 11.44 -1.02 -10.51
N SER A 51 11.61 -2.33 -10.37
CA SER A 51 11.26 -3.29 -11.41
C SER A 51 9.75 -3.36 -11.61
N VAL A 52 9.31 -3.81 -12.79
CA VAL A 52 7.89 -4.02 -13.08
C VAL A 52 7.27 -5.00 -12.09
N GLU A 53 7.97 -6.09 -11.80
CA GLU A 53 7.51 -7.12 -10.87
C GLU A 53 7.26 -6.56 -9.46
N GLU A 54 8.18 -5.73 -8.94
CA GLU A 54 8.03 -5.11 -7.62
C GLU A 54 6.80 -4.19 -7.54
N VAL A 55 6.58 -3.37 -8.58
CA VAL A 55 5.45 -2.44 -8.64
C VAL A 55 4.13 -3.19 -8.77
N VAL A 56 4.06 -4.19 -9.65
CA VAL A 56 2.86 -5.00 -9.87
C VAL A 56 2.51 -5.83 -8.64
N ASN A 57 3.48 -6.53 -8.05
CA ASN A 57 3.26 -7.30 -6.83
C ASN A 57 2.77 -6.40 -5.68
N THR A 58 3.34 -5.21 -5.55
CA THR A 58 2.85 -4.21 -4.59
C THR A 58 1.40 -3.83 -4.90
N ALA A 59 1.08 -3.44 -6.13
CA ALA A 59 -0.27 -3.01 -6.48
C ALA A 59 -1.34 -4.08 -6.23
N ILE A 60 -1.00 -5.35 -6.46
CA ILE A 60 -1.87 -6.50 -6.18
C ILE A 60 -2.02 -6.71 -4.67
N GLN A 61 -0.93 -6.71 -3.91
CA GLN A 61 -0.97 -6.86 -2.44
C GLN A 61 -1.78 -5.73 -1.78
N GLU A 62 -1.66 -4.52 -2.30
CA GLU A 62 -2.35 -3.32 -1.80
C GLU A 62 -3.77 -3.16 -2.36
N ASP A 63 -4.20 -4.04 -3.28
CA ASP A 63 -5.46 -3.98 -4.05
C ASP A 63 -5.74 -2.55 -4.54
N ALA A 64 -4.72 -1.94 -5.15
CA ALA A 64 -4.74 -0.55 -5.56
C ALA A 64 -5.72 -0.30 -6.70
N ASN A 65 -6.26 0.92 -6.80
CA ASN A 65 -7.04 1.34 -7.96
C ASN A 65 -6.14 1.62 -9.16
N ALA A 66 -4.93 2.12 -8.90
CA ALA A 66 -4.03 2.55 -9.95
C ALA A 66 -2.55 2.46 -9.56
N ILE A 67 -1.71 2.44 -10.60
CA ILE A 67 -0.27 2.63 -10.55
C ILE A 67 0.04 3.93 -11.30
N ALA A 68 0.84 4.80 -10.71
CA ALA A 68 1.34 6.03 -11.35
C ALA A 68 2.87 6.03 -11.37
N MET A 69 3.44 5.97 -12.57
CA MET A 69 4.88 5.83 -12.78
C MET A 69 5.49 7.08 -13.41
N THR A 70 6.77 7.32 -13.11
CA THR A 70 7.61 8.17 -13.95
C THR A 70 8.72 7.37 -14.62
N SER A 71 9.03 7.69 -15.88
CA SER A 71 10.14 7.09 -16.61
C SER A 71 10.87 8.14 -17.45
N TYR A 72 12.11 8.44 -17.07
CA TYR A 72 12.96 9.46 -17.71
C TYR A 72 14.22 8.88 -18.38
N GLN A 73 14.46 7.57 -18.28
CA GLN A 73 15.66 6.92 -18.81
C GLN A 73 15.45 6.16 -20.14
N GLY A 74 14.22 6.17 -20.69
CA GLY A 74 13.86 5.36 -21.85
C GLY A 74 13.48 3.92 -21.48
N GLY A 75 13.22 3.07 -22.48
CA GLY A 75 12.70 1.72 -22.27
C GLY A 75 11.27 1.68 -21.70
N HIS A 76 10.58 2.82 -21.72
CA HIS A 76 9.23 2.99 -21.17
C HIS A 76 8.21 2.13 -21.91
N ASN A 77 8.36 1.92 -23.22
CA ASN A 77 7.42 1.11 -23.99
C ASN A 77 7.38 -0.33 -23.48
N GLU A 78 8.54 -0.97 -23.38
CA GLU A 78 8.69 -2.33 -22.88
C GLU A 78 8.28 -2.42 -21.41
N TYR A 79 8.68 -1.43 -20.59
CA TYR A 79 8.36 -1.39 -19.17
C TYR A 79 6.84 -1.34 -18.92
N PHE A 80 6.12 -0.44 -19.60
CA PHE A 80 4.67 -0.30 -19.44
C PHE A 80 3.90 -1.48 -20.04
N LYS A 81 4.30 -1.98 -21.22
CA LYS A 81 3.66 -3.17 -21.82
C LYS A 81 3.81 -4.39 -20.93
N TYR A 82 5.02 -4.62 -20.41
CA TYR A 82 5.27 -5.72 -19.46
C TYR A 82 4.45 -5.56 -18.17
N MET A 83 4.29 -4.34 -17.66
CA MET A 83 3.42 -4.07 -16.50
C MET A 83 1.96 -4.45 -16.78
N PHE A 84 1.45 -4.08 -17.95
CA PHE A 84 0.09 -4.43 -18.37
C PHE A 84 -0.08 -5.95 -18.49
N ASP A 85 0.83 -6.63 -19.16
CA ASP A 85 0.81 -8.09 -19.32
C ASP A 85 0.86 -8.80 -17.96
N LEU A 86 1.74 -8.38 -17.06
CA LEU A 86 1.88 -9.01 -15.75
C LEU A 86 0.63 -8.81 -14.87
N LEU A 87 -0.03 -7.63 -14.94
CA LEU A 87 -1.33 -7.44 -14.28
C LEU A 87 -2.40 -8.36 -14.85
N LYS A 88 -2.43 -8.53 -16.17
CA LYS A 88 -3.37 -9.40 -16.88
C LYS A 88 -3.15 -10.88 -16.52
N GLU A 89 -1.92 -11.34 -16.54
CA GLU A 89 -1.53 -12.70 -16.13
C GLU A 89 -1.95 -13.02 -14.69
N ASN A 90 -1.87 -12.03 -13.80
CA ASN A 90 -2.32 -12.17 -12.41
C ASN A 90 -3.83 -11.99 -12.21
N GLY A 91 -4.58 -11.65 -13.26
CA GLY A 91 -6.02 -11.37 -13.20
C GLY A 91 -6.36 -10.11 -12.42
N SER A 92 -5.51 -9.08 -12.50
CA SER A 92 -5.64 -7.79 -11.81
C SER A 92 -5.77 -6.62 -12.81
N GLU A 93 -6.46 -6.86 -13.93
CA GLU A 93 -6.70 -5.89 -15.01
C GLU A 93 -7.51 -4.66 -14.57
N HIS A 94 -8.14 -4.71 -13.39
CA HIS A 94 -8.84 -3.55 -12.81
C HIS A 94 -7.88 -2.44 -12.40
N ILE A 95 -6.60 -2.74 -12.17
CA ILE A 95 -5.60 -1.76 -11.75
C ILE A 95 -5.19 -0.90 -12.95
N LYS A 96 -5.52 0.39 -12.90
CA LYS A 96 -5.24 1.34 -13.97
C LYS A 96 -3.78 1.77 -13.98
N ILE A 97 -3.14 1.80 -15.14
CA ILE A 97 -1.75 2.27 -15.28
C ILE A 97 -1.73 3.72 -15.80
N PHE A 98 -0.98 4.58 -15.11
CA PHE A 98 -0.70 5.96 -15.49
C PHE A 98 0.82 6.18 -15.56
N GLY A 99 1.26 7.06 -16.46
CA GLY A 99 2.68 7.34 -16.64
C GLY A 99 2.99 8.79 -17.04
N GLY A 100 4.26 9.16 -16.92
CA GLY A 100 4.81 10.40 -17.47
C GLY A 100 6.34 10.35 -17.53
N GLY A 101 6.91 10.95 -18.57
CA GLY A 101 8.38 10.98 -18.79
C GLY A 101 8.89 12.32 -19.30
N GLY A 102 8.09 13.39 -19.16
CA GLY A 102 8.40 14.66 -19.81
C GLY A 102 8.49 14.49 -21.32
N GLY A 103 9.57 14.99 -21.93
CA GLY A 103 9.80 14.86 -23.37
C GLY A 103 10.40 13.53 -23.83
N VAL A 104 10.61 12.57 -22.92
CA VAL A 104 11.23 11.27 -23.25
C VAL A 104 10.25 10.34 -23.96
N ILE A 105 8.95 10.44 -23.65
CA ILE A 105 7.91 9.61 -24.27
C ILE A 105 7.25 10.42 -25.39
N LEU A 106 7.46 9.99 -26.63
CA LEU A 106 6.98 10.68 -27.83
C LEU A 106 5.47 10.51 -28.03
N PRO A 107 4.78 11.43 -28.74
CA PRO A 107 3.34 11.32 -28.97
C PRO A 107 2.89 10.01 -29.63
N GLU A 108 3.70 9.46 -30.53
CA GLU A 108 3.43 8.17 -31.17
C GLU A 108 3.54 6.99 -30.21
N GLU A 109 4.49 7.04 -29.27
CA GLU A 109 4.66 6.04 -28.21
C GLU A 109 3.54 6.14 -27.16
N ILE A 110 3.11 7.37 -26.81
CA ILE A 110 1.94 7.59 -25.97
C ILE A 110 0.71 6.92 -26.59
N LYS A 111 0.51 7.11 -27.91
CA LYS A 111 -0.59 6.48 -28.64
C LYS A 111 -0.46 4.95 -28.63
N ASP A 112 0.71 4.40 -28.93
CA ASP A 112 0.96 2.95 -28.91
C ASP A 112 0.69 2.34 -27.53
N LEU A 113 1.17 2.98 -26.45
CA LEU A 113 0.91 2.55 -25.08
C LEU A 113 -0.57 2.63 -24.71
N THR A 114 -1.27 3.68 -25.14
CA THR A 114 -2.72 3.83 -24.91
C THR A 114 -3.50 2.75 -25.65
N ASP A 115 -3.15 2.49 -26.92
CA ASP A 115 -3.76 1.44 -27.76
C ASP A 115 -3.50 0.03 -27.18
N TYR A 116 -2.38 -0.17 -26.47
CA TYR A 116 -2.03 -1.43 -25.81
C TYR A 116 -2.87 -1.70 -24.55
N GLY A 117 -3.33 -0.66 -23.86
CA GLY A 117 -4.15 -0.78 -22.64
C GLY A 117 -3.71 0.09 -21.47
N ILE A 118 -2.68 0.94 -21.63
CA ILE A 118 -2.29 1.91 -20.60
C ILE A 118 -3.33 3.03 -20.54
N THR A 119 -3.81 3.33 -19.34
CA THR A 119 -4.93 4.28 -19.13
C THR A 119 -4.60 5.67 -19.65
N ARG A 120 -3.44 6.21 -19.26
CA ARG A 120 -3.01 7.56 -19.66
C ARG A 120 -1.52 7.75 -19.45
N ILE A 121 -0.82 8.24 -20.48
CA ILE A 121 0.52 8.83 -20.34
C ILE A 121 0.38 10.34 -20.50
N TYR A 122 0.84 11.10 -19.51
CA TYR A 122 0.77 12.56 -19.54
C TYR A 122 2.01 13.15 -20.23
N SER A 123 1.78 13.93 -21.27
CA SER A 123 2.79 14.68 -22.00
C SER A 123 3.09 16.05 -21.33
N PRO A 124 4.18 16.73 -21.70
CA PRO A 124 4.42 18.11 -21.27
C PRO A 124 3.31 19.09 -21.68
N ASP A 125 2.65 18.83 -22.82
CA ASP A 125 1.51 19.64 -23.29
C ASP A 125 0.28 19.47 -22.41
N ASP A 126 0.01 18.26 -21.93
CA ASP A 126 -1.04 18.04 -20.92
C ASP A 126 -0.74 18.84 -19.65
N GLY A 127 0.52 18.85 -19.21
CA GLY A 127 0.96 19.66 -18.06
C GLY A 127 0.74 21.17 -18.26
N ARG A 128 1.00 21.70 -19.45
CA ARG A 128 0.73 23.10 -19.80
C ARG A 128 -0.76 23.42 -19.83
N LYS A 129 -1.58 22.51 -20.37
CA LYS A 129 -3.01 22.71 -20.58
C LYS A 129 -3.83 22.51 -19.31
N MET A 130 -3.56 21.43 -18.57
CA MET A 130 -4.33 21.01 -17.40
C MET A 130 -3.75 21.57 -16.10
N GLY A 131 -2.47 21.95 -16.08
CA GLY A 131 -1.73 22.16 -14.85
C GLY A 131 -1.54 20.88 -14.04
N LEU A 132 -0.66 20.92 -13.03
CA LEU A 132 -0.36 19.75 -12.20
C LEU A 132 -1.61 19.22 -11.47
N GLN A 133 -2.41 20.11 -10.88
CA GLN A 133 -3.64 19.69 -10.19
C GLN A 133 -4.69 19.12 -11.17
N GLY A 134 -4.78 19.64 -12.40
CA GLY A 134 -5.72 19.10 -13.40
C GLY A 134 -5.34 17.69 -13.83
N MET A 135 -4.05 17.40 -14.05
CA MET A 135 -3.59 16.04 -14.33
C MET A 135 -3.89 15.08 -13.17
N ILE A 136 -3.70 15.52 -11.92
CA ILE A 136 -4.04 14.68 -10.76
C ILE A 136 -5.56 14.50 -10.62
N ASN A 137 -6.37 15.51 -10.92
CA ASN A 137 -7.82 15.37 -10.92
C ASN A 137 -8.27 14.29 -11.93
N ASP A 138 -7.74 14.35 -13.15
CA ASP A 138 -8.02 13.36 -14.21
C ASP A 138 -7.60 11.94 -13.76
N LEU A 139 -6.37 11.81 -13.24
CA LEU A 139 -5.85 10.55 -12.70
C LEU A 139 -6.76 9.97 -11.60
N VAL A 140 -7.16 10.80 -10.63
CA VAL A 140 -7.98 10.35 -9.49
C VAL A 140 -9.41 10.06 -9.91
N GLU A 141 -10.02 10.90 -10.76
CA GLU A 141 -11.38 10.68 -11.27
C GLU A 141 -11.48 9.37 -12.05
N GLN A 142 -10.50 9.08 -12.91
CA GLN A 142 -10.45 7.80 -13.61
C GLN A 142 -10.18 6.62 -12.66
N SER A 143 -9.53 6.84 -11.53
CA SER A 143 -9.24 5.80 -10.53
C SER A 143 -10.34 5.64 -9.46
N ASP A 144 -11.38 6.47 -9.48
CA ASP A 144 -12.41 6.54 -8.45
C ASP A 144 -13.52 5.50 -8.66
N PHE A 145 -13.17 4.24 -8.44
CA PHE A 145 -14.10 3.12 -8.44
C PHE A 145 -14.00 2.31 -7.14
N ALA A 146 -15.09 1.64 -6.80
CA ALA A 146 -15.17 0.84 -5.59
C ALA A 146 -14.28 -0.41 -5.70
N ILE A 147 -13.59 -0.73 -4.60
CA ILE A 147 -12.79 -1.95 -4.44
C ILE A 147 -13.25 -2.66 -3.17
N GLY A 148 -13.60 -3.94 -3.31
CA GLY A 148 -14.16 -4.75 -2.22
C GLY A 148 -15.68 -4.62 -2.05
N ASP A 149 -16.38 -4.00 -3.01
CA ASP A 149 -17.85 -3.88 -3.05
C ASP A 149 -18.54 -5.22 -3.38
N ARG A 150 -17.76 -6.24 -3.73
CA ARG A 150 -18.23 -7.61 -3.94
C ARG A 150 -17.20 -8.58 -3.40
N LEU A 151 -17.67 -9.57 -2.68
CA LEU A 151 -16.94 -10.80 -2.35
C LEU A 151 -17.75 -11.97 -2.91
N SER A 152 -17.05 -12.90 -3.52
CA SER A 152 -17.62 -14.11 -4.12
C SER A 152 -17.15 -15.34 -3.36
N LYS A 153 -15.90 -15.77 -3.59
CA LYS A 153 -15.29 -16.98 -3.02
C LYS A 153 -13.85 -16.77 -2.58
N GLU A 154 -13.38 -15.52 -2.51
CA GLU A 154 -11.99 -15.19 -2.18
C GLU A 154 -11.56 -15.78 -0.83
N VAL A 155 -12.50 -15.87 0.12
CA VAL A 155 -12.32 -16.49 1.45
C VAL A 155 -11.88 -17.95 1.35
N ASP A 156 -12.43 -18.71 0.41
CA ASP A 156 -12.13 -20.14 0.21
C ASP A 156 -10.69 -20.35 -0.29
N TYR A 157 -10.10 -19.32 -0.91
CA TYR A 157 -8.75 -19.36 -1.46
C TYR A 157 -7.67 -18.77 -0.55
N LEU A 158 -8.03 -18.22 0.62
CA LEU A 158 -7.06 -17.59 1.53
C LEU A 158 -5.91 -18.54 1.93
N SER A 159 -6.20 -19.82 2.15
CA SER A 159 -5.17 -20.81 2.53
C SER A 159 -4.14 -21.08 1.43
N LYS A 160 -4.43 -20.72 0.17
CA LYS A 160 -3.47 -20.79 -0.94
C LYS A 160 -2.47 -19.63 -0.94
N LYS A 161 -2.71 -18.60 -0.11
CA LYS A 161 -1.87 -17.40 0.02
C LYS A 161 -1.66 -16.62 -1.29
N GLU A 162 -2.65 -16.66 -2.19
CA GLU A 162 -2.62 -15.81 -3.38
C GLU A 162 -2.93 -14.36 -2.98
N SER A 163 -1.98 -13.45 -3.23
CA SER A 163 -2.02 -12.04 -2.78
C SER A 163 -3.33 -11.34 -3.12
N LYS A 164 -3.86 -11.55 -4.34
CA LYS A 164 -5.10 -10.90 -4.81
C LYS A 164 -6.32 -11.23 -3.95
N PHE A 165 -6.44 -12.47 -3.47
CA PHE A 165 -7.59 -12.89 -2.68
C PHE A 165 -7.50 -12.35 -1.26
N ILE A 166 -6.30 -12.40 -0.65
CA ILE A 166 -6.05 -11.78 0.65
C ILE A 166 -6.36 -10.28 0.58
N ALA A 167 -5.78 -9.60 -0.41
CA ALA A 167 -5.92 -8.16 -0.58
C ALA A 167 -7.38 -7.75 -0.80
N ARG A 168 -8.15 -8.51 -1.60
CA ARG A 168 -9.57 -8.24 -1.84
C ARG A 168 -10.45 -8.39 -0.60
N VAL A 169 -10.22 -9.42 0.21
CA VAL A 169 -10.95 -9.61 1.48
C VAL A 169 -10.63 -8.47 2.45
N ILE A 170 -9.36 -8.06 2.56
CA ILE A 170 -8.97 -6.91 3.39
C ILE A 170 -9.66 -5.63 2.90
N SER A 171 -9.62 -5.33 1.59
CA SER A 171 -10.28 -4.15 1.02
C SER A 171 -11.79 -4.14 1.28
N ALA A 172 -12.46 -5.29 1.17
CA ALA A 172 -13.88 -5.40 1.48
C ALA A 172 -14.15 -5.14 2.97
N ALA A 173 -13.33 -5.67 3.88
CA ALA A 173 -13.45 -5.42 5.31
C ALA A 173 -13.21 -3.94 5.67
N GLU A 174 -12.32 -3.25 4.95
CA GLU A 174 -12.03 -1.83 5.14
C GLU A 174 -13.11 -0.90 4.56
N ASN A 175 -13.62 -1.20 3.37
CA ASN A 175 -14.46 -0.27 2.60
C ASN A 175 -15.96 -0.61 2.69
N PHE A 176 -16.30 -1.89 2.81
CA PHE A 176 -17.67 -2.39 2.77
C PHE A 176 -17.94 -3.46 3.85
N PRO A 177 -17.89 -3.09 5.16
CA PRO A 177 -18.00 -4.06 6.26
C PRO A 177 -19.24 -4.95 6.22
N GLU A 178 -20.37 -4.43 5.72
CA GLU A 178 -21.61 -5.20 5.58
C GLU A 178 -21.49 -6.30 4.51
N ILE A 179 -20.73 -6.05 3.44
CA ILE A 179 -20.45 -7.03 2.38
C ILE A 179 -19.44 -8.07 2.87
N ALA A 180 -18.47 -7.63 3.67
CA ALA A 180 -17.45 -8.51 4.25
C ALA A 180 -17.97 -9.35 5.42
N LYS A 181 -19.16 -9.06 5.97
CA LYS A 181 -19.64 -9.65 7.23
C LYS A 181 -19.64 -11.19 7.23
N ASP A 182 -20.27 -11.82 6.24
CA ASP A 182 -20.36 -13.29 6.17
C ASP A 182 -18.98 -13.95 5.99
N ALA A 183 -18.12 -13.29 5.21
CA ALA A 183 -16.74 -13.69 5.00
C ALA A 183 -15.93 -13.62 6.31
N LEU A 184 -16.04 -12.52 7.04
CA LEU A 184 -15.39 -12.31 8.32
C LEU A 184 -15.92 -13.27 9.38
N ASP A 185 -17.22 -13.51 9.47
CA ASP A 185 -17.80 -14.49 10.39
C ASP A 185 -17.23 -15.90 10.16
N THR A 186 -17.02 -16.27 8.89
CA THR A 186 -16.38 -17.54 8.51
C THR A 186 -14.91 -17.57 8.94
N ILE A 187 -14.17 -16.48 8.70
CA ILE A 187 -12.77 -16.30 9.13
C ILE A 187 -12.63 -16.40 10.65
N HIS A 188 -13.46 -15.68 11.41
CA HIS A 188 -13.47 -15.69 12.87
C HIS A 188 -13.76 -17.09 13.41
N LYS A 189 -14.72 -17.83 12.84
CA LYS A 189 -15.00 -19.22 13.22
C LYS A 189 -13.80 -20.13 12.96
N LYS A 190 -13.13 -19.99 11.81
CA LYS A 190 -11.92 -20.76 11.45
C LYS A 190 -10.75 -20.44 12.37
N ASN A 191 -10.62 -19.18 12.77
CA ASN A 191 -9.50 -18.69 13.57
C ASN A 191 -9.62 -18.94 15.07
N LYS A 192 -10.75 -19.46 15.58
CA LYS A 192 -10.94 -19.77 17.02
C LYS A 192 -9.79 -20.57 17.64
N ASN A 193 -9.17 -21.45 16.86
CA ASN A 193 -8.05 -22.29 17.27
C ASN A 193 -6.74 -21.95 16.54
N SER A 194 -6.67 -20.78 15.90
CA SER A 194 -5.45 -20.34 15.21
C SER A 194 -4.33 -20.15 16.23
N LYS A 195 -3.15 -20.66 15.88
CA LYS A 195 -1.92 -20.52 16.67
C LYS A 195 -0.89 -19.65 15.97
N THR A 196 -1.27 -18.95 14.90
CA THR A 196 -0.38 -18.05 14.18
C THR A 196 0.00 -16.89 15.10
N PRO A 197 1.29 -16.74 15.46
CA PRO A 197 1.73 -15.68 16.34
C PRO A 197 1.67 -14.32 15.62
N VAL A 198 1.27 -13.29 16.37
CA VAL A 198 1.25 -11.90 15.95
C VAL A 198 2.26 -11.11 16.77
N LEU A 199 3.31 -10.62 16.11
CA LEU A 199 4.29 -9.71 16.67
C LEU A 199 3.88 -8.27 16.39
N GLY A 200 3.47 -7.55 17.42
CA GLY A 200 3.22 -6.11 17.37
C GLY A 200 4.52 -5.33 17.52
N ILE A 201 4.79 -4.39 16.62
CA ILE A 201 5.96 -3.51 16.67
C ILE A 201 5.46 -2.08 16.72
N THR A 202 5.75 -1.41 17.83
CA THR A 202 5.39 -0.01 18.08
C THR A 202 6.63 0.78 18.50
N GLY A 203 6.50 2.09 18.68
CA GLY A 203 7.63 2.94 19.04
C GLY A 203 7.57 4.31 18.39
N THR A 204 8.45 5.20 18.85
CA THR A 204 8.43 6.61 18.44
C THR A 204 8.63 6.79 16.93
N GLY A 205 8.05 7.86 16.39
CA GLY A 205 8.20 8.23 14.98
C GLY A 205 9.67 8.43 14.63
N GLY A 206 10.14 7.78 13.55
CA GLY A 206 11.53 7.86 13.11
C GLY A 206 12.52 6.96 13.86
N ALA A 207 12.08 6.14 14.83
CA ALA A 207 12.98 5.25 15.57
C ALA A 207 13.58 4.08 14.76
N GLY A 208 13.17 3.92 13.49
CA GLY A 208 13.66 2.85 12.61
C GLY A 208 12.81 1.58 12.64
N LYS A 209 11.52 1.66 12.99
CA LYS A 209 10.57 0.52 13.04
C LYS A 209 10.56 -0.28 11.74
N SER A 210 10.23 0.35 10.61
CA SER A 210 10.12 -0.35 9.32
C SER A 210 11.46 -0.94 8.85
N SER A 211 12.58 -0.27 9.17
CA SER A 211 13.92 -0.80 8.91
C SER A 211 14.24 -2.02 9.78
N LEU A 212 13.83 -2.02 11.05
CA LEU A 212 13.97 -3.17 11.93
C LEU A 212 13.05 -4.32 11.47
N VAL A 213 11.82 -4.03 11.07
CA VAL A 213 10.88 -5.01 10.50
C VAL A 213 11.50 -5.68 9.28
N ASP A 214 12.04 -4.90 8.33
CA ASP A 214 12.70 -5.44 7.14
C ASP A 214 13.86 -6.38 7.50
N GLU A 215 14.69 -5.94 8.45
CA GLU A 215 15.81 -6.72 8.92
C GLU A 215 15.36 -8.02 9.62
N LEU A 216 14.29 -7.98 10.43
CA LEU A 216 13.69 -9.16 11.05
C LEU A 216 13.13 -10.14 10.00
N VAL A 217 12.41 -9.63 9.00
CA VAL A 217 11.90 -10.44 7.87
C VAL A 217 13.06 -11.11 7.14
N ARG A 218 14.14 -10.37 6.86
CA ARG A 218 15.34 -10.94 6.24
C ARG A 218 15.92 -12.10 7.05
N ARG A 219 16.09 -11.97 8.37
CA ARG A 219 16.59 -13.08 9.22
C ARG A 219 15.61 -14.25 9.22
N PHE A 220 14.31 -13.96 9.36
CA PHE A 220 13.29 -15.00 9.37
C PHE A 220 13.29 -15.83 8.08
N LEU A 221 13.42 -15.19 6.92
CA LEU A 221 13.47 -15.88 5.62
C LEU A 221 14.72 -16.74 5.47
N LEU A 222 15.85 -16.33 6.04
CA LEU A 222 17.11 -17.09 6.06
C LEU A 222 17.04 -18.29 6.99
N ASP A 223 16.56 -18.09 8.22
CA ASP A 223 16.54 -19.12 9.27
C ASP A 223 15.42 -20.15 9.08
N PHE A 224 14.32 -19.75 8.42
CA PHE A 224 13.16 -20.62 8.19
C PHE A 224 12.83 -20.72 6.69
N PRO A 225 13.45 -21.64 5.94
CA PRO A 225 13.34 -21.71 4.47
C PRO A 225 11.93 -21.93 3.90
N LYS A 226 11.02 -22.48 4.70
CA LYS A 226 9.65 -22.85 4.28
C LYS A 226 8.56 -21.99 4.92
N LYS A 227 8.90 -21.17 5.92
CA LYS A 227 7.92 -20.36 6.62
C LYS A 227 7.60 -19.09 5.86
N THR A 228 6.40 -18.58 6.11
CA THR A 228 5.77 -17.43 5.46
C THR A 228 5.48 -16.33 6.47
N VAL A 229 5.58 -15.07 6.03
CA VAL A 229 5.37 -13.89 6.88
C VAL A 229 4.30 -12.99 6.26
N GLY A 230 3.31 -12.62 7.06
CA GLY A 230 2.34 -11.58 6.74
C GLY A 230 2.69 -10.29 7.48
N ILE A 231 2.64 -9.14 6.81
CA ILE A 231 2.99 -7.85 7.40
C ILE A 231 1.81 -6.90 7.21
N ILE A 232 1.40 -6.25 8.28
CA ILE A 232 0.44 -5.14 8.25
C ILE A 232 1.16 -3.94 8.83
N SER A 233 1.33 -2.89 8.05
CA SER A 233 1.88 -1.62 8.54
C SER A 233 0.80 -0.54 8.50
N VAL A 234 0.73 0.27 9.55
CA VAL A 234 -0.32 1.28 9.73
C VAL A 234 0.31 2.67 9.71
N ASP A 235 -0.13 3.53 8.80
CA ASP A 235 0.36 4.89 8.64
C ASP A 235 -0.75 5.94 8.85
N PRO A 236 -0.42 7.16 9.29
CA PRO A 236 -1.44 8.17 9.58
C PRO A 236 -2.09 8.75 8.34
N SER A 237 -3.40 8.91 8.41
CA SER A 237 -4.14 9.74 7.44
C SER A 237 -4.06 11.23 7.79
N LYS A 238 -3.97 12.08 6.76
CA LYS A 238 -4.06 13.54 6.93
C LYS A 238 -5.49 13.94 7.30
N ARG A 239 -5.64 14.53 8.49
CA ARG A 239 -6.94 14.95 9.02
C ARG A 239 -7.76 15.88 8.12
N LYS A 240 -7.08 16.73 7.34
CA LYS A 240 -7.73 17.74 6.51
C LYS A 240 -8.23 17.20 5.16
N THR A 241 -7.49 16.26 4.57
CA THR A 241 -7.75 15.78 3.20
C THR A 241 -8.29 14.36 3.16
N GLY A 242 -8.10 13.59 4.23
CA GLY A 242 -8.45 12.16 4.28
C GLY A 242 -7.43 11.25 3.60
N GLY A 243 -6.50 11.79 2.80
CA GLY A 243 -5.45 11.03 2.13
C GLY A 243 -4.30 10.66 3.07
N ALA A 244 -3.53 9.65 2.70
CA ALA A 244 -2.42 9.13 3.50
C ALA A 244 -1.17 8.94 2.63
N LEU A 245 0.01 9.04 3.25
CA LEU A 245 1.26 8.59 2.63
C LEU A 245 1.64 7.32 3.38
N LEU A 246 1.47 6.18 2.73
CA LEU A 246 1.81 4.86 3.24
C LEU A 246 3.28 4.62 2.86
N GLY A 247 4.16 4.99 3.78
CA GLY A 247 5.59 5.16 3.57
C GLY A 247 6.42 3.99 4.08
N ASP A 248 5.87 3.07 4.86
CA ASP A 248 6.67 2.00 5.47
C ASP A 248 7.29 1.06 4.43
N ARG A 249 6.54 0.77 3.35
CA ARG A 249 6.99 -0.15 2.28
C ARG A 249 8.26 0.32 1.56
N ILE A 250 8.53 1.64 1.48
CA ILE A 250 9.75 2.16 0.83
C ILE A 250 11.03 1.73 1.55
N ARG A 251 10.93 1.35 2.83
CA ARG A 251 12.07 0.94 3.66
C ARG A 251 12.33 -0.56 3.62
N MET A 252 11.44 -1.34 3.01
CA MET A 252 11.46 -2.79 3.05
C MET A 252 12.07 -3.39 1.79
N ASN A 253 13.28 -3.95 1.90
CA ASN A 253 14.01 -4.57 0.79
C ASN A 253 13.83 -6.10 0.75
N ALA A 254 13.63 -6.75 1.91
CA ALA A 254 13.55 -8.20 2.04
C ALA A 254 12.15 -8.76 1.70
N ILE A 255 11.16 -7.90 1.48
CA ILE A 255 9.77 -8.28 1.25
C ILE A 255 9.46 -8.68 -0.19
N ASN A 256 10.38 -8.45 -1.14
CA ASN A 256 10.24 -8.94 -2.52
C ASN A 256 10.55 -10.45 -2.56
N ASN A 257 9.66 -11.24 -1.95
CA ASN A 257 9.77 -12.68 -1.82
C ASN A 257 8.38 -13.32 -1.86
N PRO A 258 8.18 -14.44 -2.59
CA PRO A 258 6.87 -15.12 -2.65
C PRO A 258 6.32 -15.59 -1.29
N ARG A 259 7.17 -15.70 -0.26
CA ARG A 259 6.79 -16.10 1.11
C ARG A 259 6.37 -14.93 1.99
N VAL A 260 6.41 -13.70 1.47
CA VAL A 260 6.07 -12.49 2.20
C VAL A 260 4.86 -11.81 1.56
N TYR A 261 3.86 -11.53 2.38
CA TYR A 261 2.75 -10.66 2.03
C TYR A 261 2.81 -9.42 2.90
N MET A 262 2.63 -8.24 2.32
CA MET A 262 2.52 -6.99 3.07
C MET A 262 1.27 -6.23 2.65
N ARG A 263 0.62 -5.55 3.59
CA ARG A 263 -0.48 -4.62 3.34
C ARG A 263 -0.26 -3.36 4.16
N SER A 264 -0.36 -2.20 3.53
CA SER A 264 -0.30 -0.91 4.24
C SER A 264 -1.70 -0.36 4.48
N LEU A 265 -2.03 -0.04 5.73
CA LEU A 265 -3.33 0.51 6.14
C LEU A 265 -3.18 1.97 6.56
N ALA A 266 -4.24 2.75 6.35
CA ALA A 266 -4.30 4.15 6.75
C ALA A 266 -5.17 4.29 8.01
N THR A 267 -4.84 5.22 8.92
CA THR A 267 -5.63 5.37 10.16
C THR A 267 -7.09 5.84 9.97
N ARG A 268 -7.43 6.44 8.82
CA ARG A 268 -8.78 6.84 8.36
C ARG A 268 -9.66 7.67 9.32
N GLN A 269 -9.08 8.26 10.37
CA GLN A 269 -9.75 9.13 11.37
C GLN A 269 -10.93 8.48 12.11
N SER A 270 -10.63 7.57 13.03
CA SER A 270 -11.25 7.45 14.36
C SER A 270 -10.56 6.31 15.12
N ASN A 271 -10.07 6.55 16.34
CA ASN A 271 -9.31 5.54 17.10
C ASN A 271 -10.05 4.19 17.21
N LEU A 272 -11.38 4.23 17.34
CA LEU A 272 -12.22 3.02 17.42
C LEU A 272 -12.36 2.24 16.10
N ALA A 273 -12.43 2.89 14.95
CA ALA A 273 -12.56 2.19 13.67
C ALA A 273 -11.22 1.60 13.19
N LEU A 274 -10.10 2.24 13.57
CA LEU A 274 -8.75 1.79 13.23
C LEU A 274 -8.44 0.41 13.81
N SER A 275 -8.64 0.26 15.12
CA SER A 275 -8.50 -1.01 15.84
C SER A 275 -9.30 -2.13 15.16
N LYS A 276 -10.52 -1.83 14.72
CA LYS A 276 -11.36 -2.81 14.02
C LYS A 276 -10.76 -3.26 12.69
N HIS A 277 -10.41 -2.33 11.79
CA HIS A 277 -9.89 -2.70 10.47
C HIS A 277 -8.53 -3.41 10.53
N VAL A 278 -7.67 -2.99 11.45
CA VAL A 278 -6.39 -3.66 11.72
C VAL A 278 -6.62 -5.08 12.20
N ASN A 279 -7.53 -5.29 13.16
CA ASN A 279 -7.86 -6.62 13.64
C ASN A 279 -8.42 -7.50 12.52
N GLU A 280 -9.37 -7.00 11.72
CA GLU A 280 -9.90 -7.80 10.59
C GLU A 280 -8.80 -8.20 9.62
N ALA A 281 -7.87 -7.30 9.27
CA ALA A 281 -6.73 -7.63 8.43
C ALA A 281 -5.84 -8.73 9.05
N VAL A 282 -5.55 -8.66 10.35
CA VAL A 282 -4.83 -9.70 11.09
C VAL A 282 -5.59 -11.04 11.00
N GLN A 283 -6.92 -11.03 11.14
CA GLN A 283 -7.74 -12.24 11.04
C GLN A 283 -7.71 -12.83 9.63
N VAL A 284 -7.73 -12.01 8.57
CA VAL A 284 -7.55 -12.50 7.19
C VAL A 284 -6.21 -13.22 7.05
N LEU A 285 -5.12 -12.64 7.56
CA LEU A 285 -3.80 -13.27 7.51
C LEU A 285 -3.71 -14.56 8.35
N LYS A 286 -4.36 -14.61 9.52
CA LYS A 286 -4.50 -15.84 10.31
C LYS A 286 -5.24 -16.92 9.51
N ALA A 287 -6.32 -16.58 8.80
CA ALA A 287 -7.07 -17.52 7.98
C ALA A 287 -6.33 -17.98 6.71
N ALA A 288 -5.38 -17.17 6.23
CA ALA A 288 -4.43 -17.51 5.16
C ALA A 288 -3.28 -18.43 5.63
N ASN A 289 -3.23 -18.75 6.94
CA ASN A 289 -2.26 -19.63 7.56
C ASN A 289 -0.80 -19.15 7.39
N PHE A 290 -0.53 -17.84 7.55
CA PHE A 290 0.86 -17.37 7.69
C PHE A 290 1.50 -17.94 8.95
N ASP A 291 2.82 -18.16 8.93
CA ASP A 291 3.55 -18.73 10.07
C ASP A 291 3.93 -17.66 11.10
N LEU A 292 4.01 -16.40 10.68
CA LEU A 292 4.21 -15.22 11.51
C LEU A 292 3.44 -14.05 10.90
N ILE A 293 2.77 -13.27 11.75
CA ILE A 293 2.21 -11.98 11.36
C ILE A 293 2.96 -10.89 12.11
N ILE A 294 3.39 -9.85 11.40
CA ILE A 294 3.99 -8.65 11.97
C ILE A 294 3.01 -7.50 11.79
N LEU A 295 2.69 -6.80 12.88
CA LEU A 295 1.85 -5.62 12.89
C LEU A 295 2.66 -4.41 13.32
N GLU A 296 2.91 -3.48 12.41
CA GLU A 296 3.65 -2.23 12.66
C GLU A 296 2.69 -1.04 12.82
N THR A 297 2.90 -0.21 13.86
CA THR A 297 2.12 1.01 14.09
C THR A 297 2.77 2.26 13.47
N SER A 298 1.97 3.31 13.29
CA SER A 298 2.43 4.60 12.73
C SER A 298 3.46 5.33 13.60
N GLY A 299 3.60 4.96 14.88
CA GLY A 299 4.52 5.56 15.83
C GLY A 299 4.23 7.01 16.19
N ILE A 300 2.96 7.39 16.24
CA ILE A 300 2.51 8.76 16.56
C ILE A 300 2.03 8.79 18.00
N GLY A 301 2.97 8.57 18.91
CA GLY A 301 2.68 8.71 20.33
C GLY A 301 3.53 7.79 21.19
N GLN A 302 3.70 8.20 22.43
CA GLN A 302 4.29 7.40 23.50
C GLN A 302 3.23 6.51 24.18
N SER A 303 1.97 6.54 23.71
CA SER A 303 0.79 5.89 24.31
C SER A 303 0.05 4.97 23.34
N ASP A 304 0.75 4.40 22.35
CA ASP A 304 0.20 3.42 21.40
C ASP A 304 -0.02 2.04 22.09
N THR A 305 -0.86 2.01 23.13
CA THR A 305 -1.29 0.79 23.84
C THR A 305 -2.18 -0.09 22.97
N GLU A 306 -2.74 0.46 21.88
CA GLU A 306 -3.61 -0.27 20.93
C GLU A 306 -2.92 -1.49 20.30
N ILE A 307 -1.58 -1.48 20.18
CA ILE A 307 -0.85 -2.62 19.62
C ILE A 307 -1.01 -3.89 20.48
N ILE A 308 -1.14 -3.72 21.80
CA ILE A 308 -1.22 -4.82 22.78
C ILE A 308 -2.54 -5.59 22.63
N GLU A 309 -3.60 -4.91 22.18
CA GLU A 309 -4.91 -5.54 21.95
C GLU A 309 -4.93 -6.41 20.68
N HIS A 310 -3.93 -6.26 19.81
CA HIS A 310 -3.89 -6.88 18.49
C HIS A 310 -2.68 -7.79 18.26
N SER A 311 -1.80 -7.92 19.26
CA SER A 311 -0.59 -8.74 19.20
C SER A 311 -0.54 -9.79 20.31
N ASP A 312 0.16 -10.90 20.05
CA ASP A 312 0.47 -11.90 21.09
C ASP A 312 1.74 -11.49 21.87
N VAL A 313 2.65 -10.78 21.18
CA VAL A 313 3.89 -10.24 21.73
C VAL A 313 4.10 -8.84 21.16
N SER A 314 4.54 -7.89 22.00
CA SER A 314 4.83 -6.52 21.59
C SER A 314 6.32 -6.19 21.72
N LEU A 315 6.84 -5.45 20.74
CA LEU A 315 8.20 -4.91 20.70
C LEU A 315 8.13 -3.38 20.61
N TYR A 316 8.68 -2.70 21.60
CA TYR A 316 8.80 -1.24 21.60
C TYR A 316 10.17 -0.81 21.06
N VAL A 317 10.17 0.00 20.01
CA VAL A 317 11.39 0.50 19.35
C VAL A 317 11.58 1.97 19.70
N MET A 318 12.76 2.32 20.20
CA MET A 318 13.11 3.69 20.54
C MET A 318 14.57 4.00 20.23
N THR A 319 14.87 5.28 20.09
CA THR A 319 16.24 5.77 20.02
C THR A 319 16.76 6.10 21.42
N PRO A 320 18.08 6.27 21.59
CA PRO A 320 18.65 6.81 22.83
C PRO A 320 18.18 8.24 23.17
N GLU A 321 17.50 8.92 22.27
CA GLU A 321 17.01 10.30 22.43
C GLU A 321 15.60 10.35 23.02
N PHE A 322 15.44 9.94 24.28
CA PHE A 322 14.13 9.92 24.98
C PHE A 322 13.91 11.09 25.94
N GLY A 323 14.86 12.04 26.01
CA GLY A 323 14.81 13.17 26.93
C GLY A 323 15.09 12.75 28.37
N ALA A 324 14.34 13.29 29.33
CA ALA A 324 14.50 12.96 30.74
C ALA A 324 14.02 11.52 31.04
N ALA A 325 14.66 10.85 32.00
CA ALA A 325 14.28 9.50 32.42
C ALA A 325 12.79 9.40 32.86
N THR A 326 12.22 10.49 33.38
CA THR A 326 10.80 10.58 33.75
C THR A 326 9.84 10.44 32.56
N GLN A 327 10.31 10.55 31.32
CA GLN A 327 9.49 10.23 30.14
C GLN A 327 9.31 8.72 29.95
N LEU A 328 10.23 7.89 30.46
CA LEU A 328 10.10 6.43 30.40
C LEU A 328 8.98 5.92 31.31
N GLU A 329 8.68 6.65 32.39
CA GLU A 329 7.54 6.36 33.29
C GLU A 329 6.17 6.53 32.62
N LYS A 330 6.12 7.07 31.39
CA LYS A 330 4.88 7.24 30.61
C LYS A 330 4.63 6.11 29.60
N ILE A 331 5.54 5.15 29.51
CA ILE A 331 5.41 3.96 28.66
C ILE A 331 4.87 2.86 29.57
N ASP A 332 3.56 2.59 29.45
CA ASP A 332 2.86 1.51 30.17
C ASP A 332 3.04 0.15 29.47
#